data_AF-A0A5N8XPI8-F1
#
_entry.id   AF-A0A5N8XPI8-F1
#
_cell.length_a   1.000
_cell.length_b   1.000
_cell.length_c   1.000
_cell.angle_alpha   90.00
_cell.angle_beta   90.00
_cell.angle_gamma   90.00
#
_symmetry.space_group_name_H-M   'P 1'
#
loop_
_entity.id
_entity.type
_entity.pdbx_description
1 polymer ?
#
loop_
_entity_poly.entity_id
_entity_poly.type
_entity_poly.pdbx_seq_one_letter_code
_entity_poly.pdbx_strand_id
1 'polypeptide(L)'
;MGDHFKTDIDQLATFTKDLKDANDCLEQVRTALQHVRSDEIGTPELDEACDGFQERWKYGNEQIKERIDKLTEGLQKNTDNYREVETSLEESFKRAAAAGK
;
A
#
# COMPACT_ATOMS: atom_id res chain seq x y z
N MET A 1 3.07 -9.50 -26.02
CA MET A 1 3.96 -8.75 -25.09
C MET A 1 3.18 -8.12 -23.94
N GLY A 2 1.96 -7.59 -24.16
CA GLY A 2 1.14 -6.96 -23.09
C GLY A 2 0.66 -7.89 -21.96
N ASP A 3 0.40 -9.18 -22.22
CA ASP A 3 -0.13 -10.10 -21.19
C ASP A 3 0.79 -10.31 -19.98
N HIS A 4 2.12 -10.32 -20.19
CA HIS A 4 3.08 -10.43 -19.09
C HIS A 4 3.07 -9.19 -18.21
N PHE A 5 3.10 -7.99 -18.82
CA PHE A 5 3.04 -6.73 -18.08
C PHE A 5 1.72 -6.54 -17.31
N LYS A 6 0.60 -6.98 -17.90
CA LYS A 6 -0.71 -6.96 -17.22
C LYS A 6 -0.70 -7.86 -15.97
N THR A 7 -0.15 -9.07 -16.10
CA THR A 7 -0.03 -10.02 -14.99
C THR A 7 0.84 -9.44 -13.87
N ASP A 8 1.95 -8.78 -14.20
CA ASP A 8 2.83 -8.14 -13.22
C ASP A 8 2.14 -6.99 -12.48
N ILE A 9 1.34 -6.18 -13.18
CA ILE A 9 0.54 -5.10 -12.57
C ILE A 9 -0.50 -5.65 -11.60
N ASP A 10 -1.23 -6.70 -11.98
CA ASP A 10 -2.25 -7.32 -11.13
C ASP A 10 -1.64 -7.95 -9.85
N GLN A 11 -0.46 -8.56 -9.97
CA GLN A 11 0.31 -9.08 -8.84
C GLN A 11 0.77 -7.97 -7.90
N LEU A 12 1.28 -6.86 -8.45
CA LEU A 12 1.72 -5.71 -7.65
C LEU A 12 0.54 -5.04 -6.93
N ALA A 13 -0.62 -4.94 -7.57
CA ALA A 13 -1.84 -4.44 -6.93
C ALA A 13 -2.29 -5.34 -5.78
N THR A 14 -2.21 -6.66 -5.95
CA THR A 14 -2.49 -7.64 -4.90
C THR A 14 -1.51 -7.49 -3.73
N PHE A 15 -0.21 -7.41 -4.03
CA PHE A 15 0.82 -7.21 -3.01
C PHE A 15 0.61 -5.92 -2.20
N THR A 16 0.26 -4.81 -2.85
CA THR A 16 -0.07 -3.56 -2.18
C THR A 16 -1.28 -3.70 -1.26
N LYS A 17 -2.30 -4.45 -1.67
CA LYS A 17 -3.45 -4.74 -0.84
C LYS A 17 -3.05 -5.55 0.41
N ASP A 18 -2.25 -6.60 0.23
CA ASP A 18 -1.78 -7.43 1.35
C ASP A 18 -0.98 -6.61 2.37
N LEU A 19 -0.14 -5.68 1.89
CA LEU A 19 0.60 -4.77 2.77
C LEU A 19 -0.33 -3.84 3.56
N LYS A 20 -1.38 -3.33 2.90
CA LYS A 20 -2.38 -2.46 3.56
C LYS A 20 -3.15 -3.22 4.63
N ASP A 21 -3.60 -4.44 4.32
CA ASP A 21 -4.31 -5.31 5.26
C ASP A 21 -3.42 -5.66 6.47
N ALA A 22 -2.12 -5.90 6.24
CA ALA A 22 -1.15 -6.10 7.33
C ALA A 22 -0.99 -4.85 8.21
N ASN A 23 -0.92 -3.66 7.62
CA ASN A 23 -0.86 -2.40 8.38
C ASN A 23 -2.13 -2.18 9.22
N ASP A 24 -3.30 -2.48 8.66
CA ASP A 24 -4.57 -2.36 9.38
C ASP A 24 -4.65 -3.36 10.55
N CYS A 25 -4.12 -4.58 10.39
CA CYS A 25 -3.97 -5.52 11.49
C CYS A 25 -3.07 -4.99 12.61
N LEU A 26 -1.94 -4.36 12.27
CA LEU A 26 -1.03 -3.77 13.25
C LEU A 26 -1.67 -2.60 14.02
N GLU A 27 -2.55 -1.81 13.39
CA GLU A 27 -3.32 -0.76 14.07
C GLU A 27 -4.42 -1.34 14.97
N GLN A 28 -5.09 -2.41 14.55
CA GLN A 28 -6.09 -3.10 15.36
C GLN A 28 -5.48 -3.68 16.63
N VAL A 29 -4.32 -4.35 16.52
CA VAL A 29 -3.57 -4.88 17.67
C VAL A 29 -3.16 -3.74 18.61
N ARG A 30 -2.66 -2.61 18.07
CA ARG A 30 -2.31 -1.43 18.87
C ARG A 30 -3.51 -0.94 19.68
N THR A 31 -4.65 -0.79 19.02
CA THR A 31 -5.90 -0.30 19.65
C THR A 31 -6.39 -1.25 20.74
N ALA A 32 -6.33 -2.56 20.50
CA ALA A 32 -6.66 -3.57 21.51
C ALA A 32 -5.74 -3.47 22.74
N LEU A 33 -4.43 -3.29 22.53
CA LEU A 33 -3.45 -3.13 23.60
C LEU A 33 -3.60 -1.81 24.37
N GLN A 34 -4.08 -0.73 23.73
CA GLN A 34 -4.42 0.51 24.45
C GLN A 34 -5.55 0.29 25.47
N HIS A 35 -6.51 -0.59 25.16
CA HIS A 35 -7.64 -0.86 26.04
C HIS A 35 -7.23 -1.61 27.32
N VAL A 36 -6.17 -2.43 27.26
CA VAL A 36 -5.65 -3.23 28.40
C VAL A 36 -4.87 -2.37 29.41
N ARG A 37 -4.52 -1.13 29.06
CA ARG A 37 -3.60 -0.29 29.85
C ARG A 37 -4.25 0.60 30.92
N SER A 38 -5.56 0.81 30.91
CA SER A 38 -6.14 1.90 31.71
C SER A 38 -6.21 1.60 33.23
N ASP A 39 -5.97 0.36 33.66
CA ASP A 39 -6.32 -0.08 35.01
C ASP A 39 -5.48 -1.25 35.61
N GLU A 40 -4.64 -1.98 34.85
CA GLU A 40 -4.14 -3.30 35.33
C GLU A 40 -2.64 -3.42 35.67
N ILE A 41 -1.80 -2.42 35.38
CA ILE A 41 -0.35 -2.63 35.37
C ILE A 41 0.37 -2.12 36.65
N GLY A 42 -0.19 -1.13 37.33
CA GLY A 42 0.03 -0.88 38.76
C GLY A 42 1.37 -0.29 39.20
N THR A 43 2.37 -0.13 38.33
CA THR A 43 3.65 0.52 38.68
C THR A 43 4.03 1.65 37.71
N PRO A 44 4.53 2.80 38.20
CA PRO A 44 4.87 3.95 37.36
C PRO A 44 5.88 3.64 36.25
N GLU A 45 6.86 2.77 36.52
CA GLU A 45 7.88 2.36 35.55
C GLU A 45 7.28 1.54 34.41
N LEU A 46 6.31 0.67 34.71
CA LEU A 46 5.66 -0.15 33.71
C LEU A 46 4.63 0.65 32.90
N ASP A 47 3.98 1.64 33.52
CA ASP A 47 3.14 2.62 32.82
C ASP A 47 3.96 3.45 31.81
N GLU A 48 5.13 3.97 32.22
CA GLU A 48 6.04 4.73 31.36
C GLU A 48 6.57 3.88 30.20
N ALA A 49 6.98 2.64 30.48
CA ALA A 49 7.43 1.71 29.44
C ALA A 49 6.31 1.40 28.44
N CYS A 50 5.08 1.24 28.92
CA CYS A 50 3.92 1.01 28.05
C CYS A 50 3.55 2.26 27.22
N ASP A 51 3.71 3.48 27.76
CA ASP A 51 3.56 4.73 27.00
C ASP A 51 4.59 4.82 25.88
N GLY A 52 5.87 4.63 26.20
CA GLY A 52 6.94 4.66 25.22
C GLY A 52 6.78 3.59 24.14
N PHE A 53 6.28 2.41 24.51
CA PHE A 53 5.93 1.36 23.54
C PHE A 53 4.80 1.79 22.61
N GLN A 54 3.70 2.33 23.16
CA GLN A 54 2.53 2.75 22.38
C GLN A 54 2.88 3.88 21.40
N GLU A 55 3.69 4.85 21.81
CA GLU A 55 4.16 5.94 20.94
C GLU A 55 5.03 5.41 19.79
N ARG A 56 6.03 4.57 20.10
CA ARG A 56 6.92 4.00 19.09
C ARG A 56 6.18 3.10 18.12
N TRP A 57 5.23 2.31 18.61
CA TRP A 57 4.40 1.46 17.77
C TRP A 57 3.53 2.30 16.82
N LYS A 58 2.85 3.33 17.35
CA LYS A 58 2.04 4.25 16.54
C LYS A 58 2.89 4.89 15.43
N TYR A 59 4.06 5.41 15.78
CA TYR A 59 4.98 5.99 14.80
C TYR A 59 5.40 4.96 13.74
N GLY A 60 5.76 3.74 14.15
CA GLY A 60 6.14 2.66 13.24
C GLY A 60 5.03 2.33 12.23
N ASN A 61 3.79 2.22 12.69
CA ASN A 61 2.63 1.99 11.84
C ASN A 61 2.37 3.16 10.87
N GLU A 62 2.45 4.40 11.34
CA GLU A 62 2.31 5.59 10.46
C GLU A 62 3.38 5.58 9.35
N GLN A 63 4.62 5.20 9.68
CA GLN A 63 5.71 5.08 8.71
C GLN A 63 5.51 3.94 7.71
N ILE A 64 4.97 2.80 8.15
CA ILE A 64 4.62 1.68 7.27
C ILE A 64 3.52 2.12 6.29
N LYS A 65 2.45 2.73 6.80
CA LYS A 65 1.35 3.27 6.01
C LYS A 65 1.83 4.25 4.94
N GLU A 66 2.63 5.24 5.32
CA GLU A 66 3.15 6.23 4.37
C GLU A 66 3.95 5.59 3.22
N ARG A 67 4.73 4.54 3.51
CA ARG A 67 5.49 3.80 2.49
C ARG A 67 4.59 2.99 1.57
N ILE A 68 3.55 2.36 2.12
CA ILE A 68 2.55 1.62 1.33
C ILE A 68 1.81 2.58 0.41
N ASP A 69 1.40 3.74 0.91
CA ASP A 69 0.70 4.74 0.11
C ASP A 69 1.59 5.23 -1.06
N LYS A 70 2.86 5.55 -0.80
CA LYS A 70 3.82 5.91 -1.86
C LYS A 70 4.03 4.80 -2.89
N LEU A 71 4.12 3.54 -2.45
CA LEU A 71 4.24 2.40 -3.36
C LEU A 71 2.99 2.26 -4.23
N THR A 72 1.80 2.41 -3.63
CA THR A 72 0.50 2.36 -4.32
C THR A 72 0.41 3.45 -5.39
N GLU A 73 0.76 4.69 -5.05
CA GLU A 73 0.76 5.80 -6.00
C GLU A 73 1.74 5.56 -7.17
N GLY A 74 2.94 5.06 -6.87
CA GLY A 74 3.93 4.73 -7.90
C GLY A 74 3.44 3.65 -8.86
N LEU A 75 2.79 2.61 -8.33
CA LEU A 75 2.20 1.53 -9.14
C LEU A 75 1.03 2.01 -10.01
N GLN A 76 0.17 2.86 -9.45
CA GLN A 76 -0.94 3.45 -10.20
C GLN A 76 -0.42 4.27 -11.37
N LYS A 77 0.54 5.17 -11.14
CA LYS A 77 1.17 5.97 -12.20
C LYS A 77 1.82 5.10 -13.27
N ASN A 78 2.52 4.03 -12.86
CA ASN A 78 3.13 3.11 -13.80
C ASN A 78 2.07 2.43 -14.68
N THR A 79 1.00 1.95 -14.07
CA THR A 79 -0.13 1.32 -14.76
C THR A 79 -0.80 2.27 -15.76
N ASP A 80 -1.03 3.51 -15.37
CA ASP A 80 -1.64 4.54 -16.21
C ASP A 80 -0.76 4.86 -17.42
N ASN A 81 0.56 5.01 -17.21
CA ASN A 81 1.52 5.20 -18.29
C ASN A 81 1.50 4.02 -19.28
N TYR A 82 1.44 2.78 -18.79
CA TYR A 82 1.36 1.60 -19.67
C TYR A 82 0.08 1.60 -20.50
N ARG A 83 -1.07 1.91 -19.90
CA ARG A 83 -2.36 2.01 -20.63
C ARG A 83 -2.32 3.09 -21.70
N GLU A 84 -1.73 4.24 -21.40
CA GLU A 84 -1.57 5.33 -22.35
C GLU A 84 -0.71 4.90 -23.55
N VAL A 85 0.42 4.24 -23.29
CA VAL A 85 1.32 3.73 -24.35
C VAL A 85 0.60 2.69 -25.22
N GLU A 86 -0.08 1.71 -24.63
CA GLU A 86 -0.86 0.71 -25.38
C GLU A 86 -1.95 1.36 -26.24
N THR A 87 -2.72 2.30 -25.68
CA THR A 87 -3.78 3.00 -26.41
C THR A 87 -3.21 3.80 -27.58
N SER A 88 -2.10 4.51 -27.37
CA SER A 88 -1.42 5.27 -28.41
C SER A 88 -0.88 4.38 -29.54
N LEU A 89 -0.32 3.21 -29.18
CA LEU A 89 0.14 2.21 -30.15
C LEU A 89 -1.03 1.68 -30.98
N GLU A 90 -2.13 1.29 -30.31
CA GLU A 90 -3.32 0.75 -30.96
C GLU A 90 -3.95 1.76 -31.93
N GLU A 91 -4.07 3.02 -31.53
CA GLU A 91 -4.55 4.10 -32.40
C GLU A 91 -3.65 4.30 -33.62
N SER A 92 -2.32 4.27 -33.41
CA SER A 92 -1.35 4.43 -34.49
C SER A 92 -1.44 3.29 -35.51
N PHE A 93 -1.59 2.05 -35.04
CA PHE A 93 -1.82 0.90 -35.92
C PHE A 93 -3.15 0.99 -36.66
N LYS A 94 -4.23 1.40 -36.01
CA LYS A 94 -5.54 1.62 -36.65
C LYS A 94 -5.45 2.68 -37.76
N ARG A 95 -4.75 3.79 -37.52
CA ARG A 95 -4.53 4.86 -38.51
C ARG A 95 -3.70 4.36 -39.69
N ALA A 96 -2.61 3.63 -39.44
CA ALA A 96 -1.77 3.06 -40.49
C ALA A 96 -2.54 2.04 -41.36
N ALA A 97 -3.38 1.20 -40.75
CA ALA A 97 -4.22 0.25 -41.47
C ALA A 97 -5.30 0.94 -42.32
N ALA A 98 -5.84 2.07 -41.85
CA ALA A 98 -6.81 2.87 -42.60
C ALA A 98 -6.18 3.64 -43.78
N ALA A 99 -4.92 4.06 -43.66
CA ALA A 99 -4.18 4.79 -44.70
C ALA A 99 -3.59 3.90 -45.81
N GLY A 100 -3.53 2.58 -45.59
CA GLY A 100 -3.03 1.59 -46.55
C GLY A 100 -4.10 0.94 -47.44
N LYS A 101 -5.35 1.44 -47.40
CA LYS A 101 -6.45 1.09 -48.33
C LYS A 101 -6.73 2.25 -49.26
#